data_AF-A0A8J3RAM6-F1
#
_entry.id   AF-A0A8J3RAM6-F1
#
_cell.length_a   1.000
_cell.length_b   1.000
_cell.length_c   1.000
_cell.angle_alpha   90.00
_cell.angle_beta   90.00
_cell.angle_gamma   90.00
#
_symmetry.space_group_name_H-M   'P 1'
#
loop_
_entity.id
_entity.type
_entity.pdbx_description
1 polymer ?
#
loop_
_entity_poly.entity_id
_entity_poly.type
_entity_poly.pdbx_seq_one_letter_code
_entity_poly.pdbx_strand_id
1 'polypeptide(L)'
;MNPPTSAVEDTNWLEAEQLYLCRGSACEIDRPIFQGDVFRGVPFPIMPSTPPPPGRAEFDVVESLVMVVPHPCQCYQGDNLRKRLTVAPVTAVDSYGSFGRDRTGAKDKFALLDLPVLSDGQEVRLSHVADFGRLVTVPSSYLRPDRRIACLSHMGLGLLAKRLLQYQLRAPSTLANTMAYTYKQWNEAIAMQAWIRRYGSLKGFSDWTRSPRIFPGIAPGAPMTPGQIMAGALEVVLDAITGTAAE
;
A
#
# COMPACT_ATOMS: atom_id res chain seq x y z
N MET A 1 11.19 18.71 18.50
CA MET A 1 10.01 18.86 19.38
C MET A 1 8.85 18.22 18.63
N ASN A 2 8.42 17.02 19.02
CA ASN A 2 7.28 16.39 18.35
C ASN A 2 6.00 17.09 18.81
N PRO A 3 5.08 17.48 17.91
CA PRO A 3 3.80 18.04 18.30
C PRO A 3 3.01 16.99 19.12
N PRO A 4 2.08 17.42 19.98
CA PRO A 4 1.25 16.49 20.75
C PRO A 4 0.35 15.77 19.76
N THR A 5 0.66 14.50 19.48
CA THR A 5 -0.23 13.62 18.73
C THR A 5 -1.48 13.48 19.59
N SER A 6 -2.59 14.11 19.19
CA SER A 6 -3.91 13.67 19.65
C SER A 6 -3.93 12.15 19.54
N ALA A 7 -4.26 11.46 20.64
CA ALA A 7 -4.26 10.00 20.66
C ALA A 7 -5.02 9.49 19.43
N VAL A 8 -4.35 8.72 18.56
CA VAL A 8 -4.98 8.16 17.37
C VAL A 8 -6.13 7.30 17.86
N GLU A 9 -7.37 7.72 17.53
CA GLU A 9 -8.57 7.01 17.94
C GLU A 9 -8.54 5.59 17.40
N ASP A 10 -8.80 4.61 18.26
CA ASP A 10 -8.81 3.21 17.83
C ASP A 10 -10.10 2.88 17.07
N THR A 11 -10.09 3.14 15.78
CA THR A 11 -11.21 2.91 14.87
C THR A 11 -10.97 1.72 13.93
N ASN A 12 -12.06 1.19 13.37
CA ASN A 12 -12.03 0.17 12.30
C ASN A 12 -12.38 0.76 10.93
N TRP A 13 -12.46 2.08 10.84
CA TRP A 13 -12.82 2.81 9.64
C TRP A 13 -12.12 4.16 9.57
N LEU A 14 -11.97 4.70 8.37
CA LEU A 14 -11.45 6.05 8.11
C LEU A 14 -12.34 6.73 7.08
N GLU A 15 -12.44 8.05 7.12
CA GLU A 15 -12.98 8.80 5.98
C GLU A 15 -12.00 8.80 4.81
N ALA A 16 -12.47 9.16 3.61
CA ALA A 16 -11.65 9.10 2.41
C ALA A 16 -10.38 9.97 2.50
N GLU A 17 -10.48 11.14 3.12
CA GLU A 17 -9.37 12.09 3.34
C GLU A 17 -8.29 11.52 4.26
N GLN A 18 -8.70 10.63 5.15
CA GLN A 18 -7.87 9.94 6.11
C GLN A 18 -7.29 8.64 5.54
N LEU A 19 -8.06 7.96 4.68
CA LEU A 19 -7.75 6.65 4.13
C LEU A 19 -6.68 6.71 3.03
N TYR A 20 -6.73 7.73 2.17
CA TYR A 20 -5.90 7.78 0.97
C TYR A 20 -4.81 8.84 1.05
N LEU A 21 -3.62 8.49 0.54
CA LEU A 21 -2.59 9.47 0.19
C LEU A 21 -2.98 10.20 -1.10
N CYS A 22 -3.46 9.45 -2.09
CA CYS A 22 -3.87 9.98 -3.39
C CYS A 22 -4.92 9.05 -4.02
N ARG A 23 -5.75 9.62 -4.91
CA ARG A 23 -6.80 8.93 -5.66
C ARG A 23 -6.85 9.44 -7.10
N GLY A 24 -7.23 8.57 -8.02
CA GLY A 24 -7.44 8.89 -9.42
C GLY A 24 -6.18 9.44 -10.07
N SER A 25 -6.32 10.55 -10.80
CA SER A 25 -5.20 11.21 -11.51
C SER A 25 -4.10 11.77 -10.60
N ALA A 26 -4.34 11.90 -9.29
CA ALA A 26 -3.32 12.31 -8.33
C ALA A 26 -2.33 11.18 -7.98
N CYS A 27 -2.59 9.94 -8.41
CA CYS A 27 -1.67 8.83 -8.21
C CYS A 27 -0.43 8.99 -9.08
N GLU A 28 0.72 9.20 -8.44
CA GLU A 28 1.98 9.41 -9.13
C GLU A 28 2.56 8.09 -9.69
N ILE A 29 3.10 8.16 -10.91
CA ILE A 29 3.66 7.00 -11.62
C ILE A 29 5.01 6.55 -11.05
N ASP A 30 5.72 7.45 -10.39
CA ASP A 30 7.04 7.22 -9.79
C ASP A 30 6.95 6.61 -8.40
N ARG A 31 5.76 6.57 -7.78
CA ARG A 31 5.56 5.91 -6.51
C ARG A 31 5.71 4.39 -6.69
N PRO A 32 6.59 3.73 -5.93
CA PRO A 32 6.74 2.28 -6.00
C PRO A 32 5.42 1.56 -5.74
N ILE A 33 5.19 0.40 -6.37
CA ILE A 33 4.05 -0.45 -6.02
C ILE A 33 4.15 -0.82 -4.55
N PHE A 34 3.07 -0.61 -3.81
CA PHE A 34 3.08 -0.70 -2.37
C PHE A 34 1.81 -1.35 -1.82
N GLN A 35 1.87 -1.80 -0.57
CA GLN A 35 0.72 -2.39 0.12
C GLN A 35 -0.44 -1.38 0.18
N GLY A 36 -1.63 -1.82 -0.20
CA GLY A 36 -2.84 -0.99 -0.24
C GLY A 36 -3.03 -0.22 -1.54
N ASP A 37 -2.09 -0.27 -2.49
CA ASP A 37 -2.31 0.31 -3.81
C ASP A 37 -3.47 -0.39 -4.52
N VAL A 38 -4.34 0.38 -5.16
CA VAL A 38 -5.49 -0.13 -5.92
C VAL A 38 -5.26 0.12 -7.40
N PHE A 39 -5.45 -0.92 -8.22
CA PHE A 39 -5.27 -0.89 -9.67
C PHE A 39 -6.55 -1.27 -10.38
N ARG A 40 -6.80 -0.66 -11.54
CA ARG A 40 -7.90 -1.02 -12.45
C ARG A 40 -7.44 -1.83 -13.65
N GLY A 41 -8.37 -2.56 -14.27
CA GLY A 41 -8.11 -3.28 -15.52
C GLY A 41 -7.04 -4.36 -15.35
N VAL A 42 -7.00 -5.01 -14.19
CA VAL A 42 -6.04 -6.09 -13.93
C VAL A 42 -6.67 -7.41 -14.35
N PRO A 43 -6.04 -8.20 -15.23
CA PRO A 43 -6.50 -9.55 -15.55
C PRO A 43 -6.49 -10.41 -14.28
N PHE A 44 -7.67 -10.76 -13.79
CA PHE A 44 -7.86 -11.44 -12.51
C PHE A 44 -8.54 -12.80 -12.73
N PRO A 45 -7.93 -13.90 -12.25
CA PRO A 45 -8.53 -15.22 -12.37
C PRO A 45 -9.68 -15.37 -11.36
N ILE A 46 -10.86 -15.73 -11.85
CA ILE A 46 -12.04 -16.05 -11.04
C ILE A 46 -12.25 -17.56 -11.06
N MET A 47 -12.25 -18.15 -9.87
CA MET A 47 -12.62 -19.54 -9.69
C MET A 47 -14.15 -19.70 -9.72
N PRO A 48 -14.67 -20.77 -10.34
CA PRO A 48 -16.09 -21.08 -10.29
C PRO A 48 -16.53 -21.34 -8.84
N SER A 49 -17.77 -20.98 -8.52
CA SER A 49 -18.33 -21.21 -7.18
C SER A 49 -18.53 -22.69 -6.85
N THR A 50 -18.66 -23.53 -7.88
CA THR A 50 -18.73 -24.98 -7.75
C THR A 50 -17.41 -25.57 -8.22
N PRO A 51 -16.80 -26.51 -7.47
CA PRO A 51 -15.57 -27.17 -7.89
C PRO A 51 -15.76 -27.84 -9.26
N PRO A 52 -14.83 -27.66 -10.21
CA PRO A 52 -14.88 -28.38 -11.46
C PRO A 52 -14.71 -29.90 -11.22
N PRO A 53 -15.14 -30.76 -12.16
CA PRO A 53 -14.88 -32.19 -12.09
C PRO A 53 -13.38 -32.50 -11.90
N PRO A 54 -13.02 -33.62 -11.24
CA PRO A 54 -11.63 -34.03 -11.08
C PRO A 54 -10.87 -34.04 -12.42
N GLY A 55 -9.69 -33.44 -12.45
CA GLY A 55 -8.84 -33.38 -13.64
C GLY A 55 -9.10 -32.20 -14.58
N ARG A 56 -10.01 -31.28 -14.25
CA ARG A 56 -10.18 -30.00 -14.97
C ARG A 56 -9.88 -28.81 -14.06
N ALA A 57 -9.09 -27.88 -14.57
CA ALA A 57 -8.96 -26.55 -13.99
C ALA A 57 -9.76 -25.60 -14.88
N GLU A 58 -10.88 -25.10 -14.37
CA GLU A 58 -11.70 -24.08 -15.03
C GLU A 58 -11.57 -22.81 -14.20
N PHE A 59 -11.11 -21.74 -14.84
CA PHE A 59 -11.10 -20.39 -14.29
C PHE A 59 -11.31 -19.41 -15.44
N ASP A 60 -12.08 -18.37 -15.18
CA ASP A 60 -12.24 -17.25 -16.10
C ASP A 60 -11.23 -16.16 -15.75
N VAL A 61 -10.82 -15.38 -16.75
CA VAL A 61 -10.00 -14.19 -16.53
C VAL A 61 -10.83 -12.98 -16.91
N VAL A 62 -11.10 -12.12 -15.92
CA VAL A 62 -11.83 -10.87 -16.14
C VAL A 62 -10.97 -9.69 -15.75
N GLU A 63 -11.16 -8.55 -16.41
CA GLU A 63 -10.56 -7.30 -15.95
C GLU A 63 -11.24 -6.86 -14.64
N SER A 64 -10.44 -6.74 -13.58
CA SER A 64 -10.93 -6.39 -12.24
C SER A 64 -10.22 -5.17 -11.66
N LEU A 65 -10.86 -4.57 -10.66
CA LEU A 65 -10.16 -3.76 -9.67
C LEU A 65 -9.49 -4.70 -8.68
N VAL A 66 -8.25 -4.40 -8.30
CA VAL A 66 -7.51 -5.21 -7.32
C VAL A 66 -6.74 -4.32 -6.36
N MET A 67 -6.55 -4.78 -5.13
CA MET A 67 -5.71 -4.14 -4.12
C MET A 67 -4.47 -5.00 -3.84
N VAL A 68 -3.29 -4.40 -3.80
CA VAL A 68 -2.04 -5.07 -3.39
C VAL A 68 -2.08 -5.34 -1.89
N VAL A 69 -2.02 -6.62 -1.51
CA VAL A 69 -2.12 -7.06 -0.11
C VAL A 69 -0.79 -7.31 0.62
N PRO A 70 0.29 -7.81 -0.01
CA PRO A 70 1.48 -8.24 0.72
C PRO A 70 2.13 -7.07 1.45
N HIS A 71 2.76 -7.37 2.58
CA HIS A 71 3.56 -6.39 3.31
C HIS A 71 4.64 -5.81 2.37
N PRO A 72 5.06 -4.55 2.51
CA PRO A 72 6.05 -3.93 1.62
C PRO A 72 7.33 -4.75 1.40
N CYS A 73 7.87 -5.37 2.47
CA CYS A 73 9.04 -6.26 2.37
C CYS A 73 8.82 -7.51 1.48
N GLN A 74 7.56 -7.90 1.25
CA GLN A 74 7.19 -8.99 0.36
C GLN A 74 6.97 -8.50 -1.07
N CYS A 75 6.81 -7.20 -1.32
CA CYS A 75 6.68 -6.65 -2.66
C CYS A 75 8.01 -6.66 -3.43
N TYR A 76 9.13 -6.46 -2.72
CA TYR A 76 10.46 -6.32 -3.32
C TYR A 76 11.43 -7.41 -2.87
N GLN A 77 12.43 -7.68 -3.71
CA GLN A 77 13.64 -8.40 -3.38
C GLN A 77 14.82 -7.45 -3.64
N GLY A 78 15.27 -6.80 -2.57
CA GLY A 78 16.14 -5.64 -2.71
C GLY A 78 15.40 -4.49 -3.40
N ASP A 79 15.96 -3.96 -4.47
CA ASP A 79 15.39 -2.91 -5.29
C ASP A 79 14.52 -3.43 -6.46
N ASN A 80 14.38 -4.75 -6.59
CA ASN A 80 13.60 -5.37 -7.65
C ASN A 80 12.20 -5.70 -7.17
N LEU A 81 11.18 -5.22 -7.88
CA LEU A 81 9.81 -5.66 -7.67
C LEU A 81 9.72 -7.16 -7.98
N ARG A 82 9.07 -7.93 -7.10
CA ARG A 82 8.86 -9.36 -7.36
C ARG A 82 8.02 -9.56 -8.61
N LYS A 83 8.31 -10.62 -9.36
CA LYS A 83 7.57 -10.97 -10.60
C LYS A 83 6.10 -11.29 -10.36
N ARG A 84 5.73 -11.57 -9.11
CA ARG A 84 4.41 -12.04 -8.70
C ARG A 84 4.04 -11.38 -7.37
N LEU A 85 2.83 -10.84 -7.29
CA LEU A 85 2.30 -10.17 -6.10
C LEU A 85 0.91 -10.70 -5.76
N THR A 86 0.66 -10.85 -4.46
CA THR A 86 -0.67 -11.21 -3.96
C THR A 86 -1.58 -9.99 -4.02
N VAL A 87 -2.80 -10.19 -4.52
CA VAL A 87 -3.82 -9.14 -4.61
C VAL A 87 -5.16 -9.66 -4.11
N ALA A 88 -5.99 -8.74 -3.61
CA ALA A 88 -7.39 -8.99 -3.30
C ALA A 88 -8.25 -8.36 -4.41
N PRO A 89 -9.32 -9.02 -4.89
CA PRO A 89 -10.28 -8.39 -5.77
C PRO A 89 -11.03 -7.29 -5.02
N VAL A 90 -11.35 -6.22 -5.73
CA VAL A 90 -12.08 -5.06 -5.21
C VAL A 90 -13.43 -4.98 -5.91
N THR A 91 -14.52 -5.02 -5.15
CA THR A 91 -15.89 -5.03 -5.69
C THR A 91 -16.67 -3.83 -5.19
N ALA A 92 -17.49 -3.23 -6.05
CA ALA A 92 -18.40 -2.15 -5.67
C ALA A 92 -19.40 -2.62 -4.61
N VAL A 93 -19.85 -1.69 -3.76
CA VAL A 93 -20.91 -1.93 -2.78
C VAL A 93 -21.93 -0.79 -2.81
N ASP A 94 -23.21 -1.15 -2.88
CA ASP A 94 -24.29 -0.19 -3.11
C ASP A 94 -24.59 0.71 -1.91
N SER A 95 -24.32 0.26 -0.68
CA SER A 95 -24.66 1.01 0.54
C SER A 95 -23.62 0.84 1.63
N TYR A 96 -22.52 1.58 1.50
CA TYR A 96 -21.46 1.56 2.50
C TYR A 96 -21.90 2.08 3.88
N GLY A 97 -22.80 3.06 3.91
CA GLY A 97 -23.38 3.60 5.14
C GLY A 97 -24.17 2.58 5.95
N SER A 98 -24.60 1.46 5.34
CA SER A 98 -25.30 0.38 6.04
C SER A 98 -24.40 -0.52 6.90
N PHE A 99 -23.07 -0.45 6.74
CA PHE A 99 -22.15 -1.38 7.40
C PHE A 99 -21.84 -1.08 8.88
N GLY A 100 -22.54 -0.12 9.50
CA GLY A 100 -22.40 0.20 10.92
C GLY A 100 -20.99 0.67 11.32
N ARG A 101 -20.68 0.65 12.62
CA ARG A 101 -19.41 1.20 13.16
C ARG A 101 -18.15 0.41 12.78
N ASP A 102 -18.26 -0.86 12.38
CA ASP A 102 -17.11 -1.64 11.87
C ASP A 102 -16.88 -1.45 10.37
N ARG A 103 -17.81 -0.75 9.69
CA ARG A 103 -17.91 -0.40 8.26
C ARG A 103 -17.72 -1.52 7.22
N THR A 104 -17.45 -2.76 7.62
CA THR A 104 -17.63 -3.96 6.77
C THR A 104 -18.39 -5.08 7.50
N GLY A 105 -18.39 -5.08 8.84
CA GLY A 105 -18.94 -6.14 9.69
C GLY A 105 -18.22 -7.50 9.57
N ALA A 106 -17.37 -7.65 8.56
CA ALA A 106 -16.69 -8.88 8.19
C ALA A 106 -15.18 -8.66 8.20
N LYS A 107 -14.47 -9.54 8.93
CA LYS A 107 -13.03 -9.42 9.19
C LYS A 107 -12.18 -9.63 7.93
N ASP A 108 -12.71 -10.34 6.95
CA ASP A 108 -12.11 -10.65 5.65
C ASP A 108 -12.30 -9.54 4.61
N LYS A 109 -12.86 -8.39 4.99
CA LYS A 109 -13.17 -7.29 4.08
C LYS A 109 -12.46 -6.01 4.51
N PHE A 110 -11.98 -5.25 3.53
CA PHE A 110 -11.42 -3.93 3.75
C PHE A 110 -12.11 -2.88 2.90
N ALA A 111 -12.64 -1.87 3.59
CA ALA A 111 -13.39 -0.80 2.98
C ALA A 111 -12.52 0.17 2.17
N LEU A 112 -13.01 0.55 0.99
CA LEU A 112 -12.40 1.53 0.10
C LEU A 112 -13.46 2.57 -0.28
N LEU A 113 -13.48 3.69 0.44
CA LEU A 113 -14.46 4.76 0.27
C LEU A 113 -14.16 5.64 -0.93
N ASP A 114 -15.19 6.13 -1.62
CA ASP A 114 -15.08 7.16 -2.67
C ASP A 114 -13.93 6.90 -3.67
N LEU A 115 -13.80 5.64 -4.08
CA LEU A 115 -12.79 5.23 -5.04
C LEU A 115 -13.21 5.71 -6.44
N PRO A 116 -12.36 6.44 -7.16
CA PRO A 116 -12.68 6.90 -8.51
C PRO A 116 -12.59 5.72 -9.48
N VAL A 117 -13.72 5.41 -10.12
CA VAL A 117 -13.84 4.34 -11.11
C VAL A 117 -14.55 4.87 -12.35
N LEU A 118 -14.27 4.28 -13.50
CA LEU A 118 -15.00 4.60 -14.72
C LEU A 118 -16.27 3.75 -14.77
N SER A 119 -17.42 4.41 -14.88
CA SER A 119 -18.71 3.78 -15.16
C SER A 119 -19.34 4.51 -16.34
N ASP A 120 -19.70 3.77 -17.39
CA ASP A 120 -20.27 4.33 -18.63
C ASP A 120 -19.47 5.50 -19.22
N GLY A 121 -18.14 5.40 -19.14
CA GLY A 121 -17.22 6.42 -19.67
C GLY A 121 -17.07 7.67 -18.80
N GLN A 122 -17.77 7.77 -17.67
CA GLN A 122 -17.64 8.86 -16.70
C GLN A 122 -16.93 8.38 -15.43
N GLU A 123 -16.13 9.27 -14.84
CA GLU A 123 -15.55 9.01 -13.52
C GLU A 123 -16.64 9.19 -12.45
N VAL A 124 -16.93 8.11 -11.74
CA VAL A 124 -17.84 8.10 -10.59
C VAL A 124 -17.05 7.72 -9.35
N ARG A 125 -17.47 8.25 -8.19
CA ARG A 125 -16.91 7.86 -6.89
C ARG A 125 -17.87 6.91 -6.22
N LEU A 126 -17.42 5.68 -6.03
CA LEU A 126 -18.22 4.64 -5.41
C LEU A 126 -17.43 3.98 -4.27
N SER A 127 -18.17 3.50 -3.28
CA SER A 127 -17.59 2.69 -2.22
C SER A 127 -17.35 1.28 -2.74
N HIS A 128 -16.22 0.72 -2.34
CA HIS A 128 -15.79 -0.62 -2.71
C HIS A 128 -15.30 -1.37 -1.48
N VAL A 129 -15.11 -2.68 -1.64
CA VAL A 129 -14.51 -3.53 -0.63
C VAL A 129 -13.47 -4.42 -1.29
N ALA A 130 -12.27 -4.47 -0.72
CA ALA A 130 -11.28 -5.49 -1.01
C ALA A 130 -11.62 -6.77 -0.23
N ASP A 131 -11.70 -7.92 -0.92
CA ASP A 131 -12.07 -9.22 -0.34
C ASP A 131 -10.83 -10.08 -0.08
N PHE A 132 -10.45 -10.24 1.18
CA PHE A 132 -9.32 -11.06 1.62
C PHE A 132 -9.63 -12.56 1.64
N GLY A 133 -10.89 -12.96 1.49
CA GLY A 133 -11.26 -14.36 1.28
C GLY A 133 -10.88 -14.88 -0.10
N ARG A 134 -10.52 -13.98 -1.04
CA ARG A 134 -10.26 -14.30 -2.45
C ARG A 134 -8.88 -13.86 -2.92
N LEU A 135 -7.87 -13.99 -2.06
CA LEU A 135 -6.49 -13.64 -2.42
C LEU A 135 -5.97 -14.53 -3.55
N VAL A 136 -5.39 -13.89 -4.57
CA VAL A 136 -4.70 -14.58 -5.67
C VAL A 136 -3.35 -13.92 -5.93
N THR A 137 -2.46 -14.63 -6.60
CA THR A 137 -1.17 -14.08 -7.04
C THR A 137 -1.22 -13.76 -8.52
N VAL A 138 -0.89 -12.52 -8.89
CA VAL A 138 -0.82 -12.06 -10.29
C VAL A 138 0.61 -11.69 -10.68
N PRO A 139 0.97 -11.77 -11.97
CA PRO A 139 2.19 -11.15 -12.49
C PRO A 139 2.24 -9.66 -12.15
N SER A 140 3.38 -9.18 -11.66
CA SER A 140 3.52 -7.75 -11.32
C SER A 140 3.45 -6.83 -12.55
N SER A 141 3.73 -7.37 -13.75
CA SER A 141 3.52 -6.67 -15.01
C SER A 141 2.04 -6.30 -15.28
N TYR A 142 1.09 -6.93 -14.60
CA TYR A 142 -0.32 -6.56 -14.68
C TYR A 142 -0.66 -5.31 -13.85
N LEU A 143 0.16 -4.99 -12.85
CA LEU A 143 0.00 -3.86 -11.93
C LEU A 143 0.70 -2.62 -12.50
N ARG A 144 0.23 -2.15 -13.64
CA ARG A 144 0.86 -1.02 -14.34
C ARG A 144 0.66 0.29 -13.56
N PRO A 145 1.71 1.10 -13.32
CA PRO A 145 1.58 2.36 -12.58
C PRO A 145 0.53 3.33 -13.15
N ASP A 146 0.34 3.38 -14.47
CA ASP A 146 -0.69 4.23 -15.13
C ASP A 146 -2.14 3.76 -14.89
N ARG A 147 -2.31 2.54 -14.37
CA ARG A 147 -3.60 1.98 -13.98
C ARG A 147 -3.85 2.04 -12.47
N ARG A 148 -2.94 2.64 -11.70
CA ARG A 148 -3.13 2.87 -10.28
C ARG A 148 -4.18 3.96 -10.07
N ILE A 149 -5.17 3.69 -9.21
CA ILE A 149 -6.29 4.61 -8.93
C ILE A 149 -6.38 5.01 -7.46
N ALA A 150 -5.64 4.38 -6.56
CA ALA A 150 -5.49 4.85 -5.19
C ALA A 150 -4.20 4.35 -4.54
N CYS A 151 -3.68 5.14 -3.61
CA CYS A 151 -2.68 4.74 -2.62
C CYS A 151 -3.21 5.04 -1.22
N LEU A 152 -3.02 4.14 -0.28
CA LEU A 152 -3.36 4.41 1.11
C LEU A 152 -2.41 5.45 1.72
N SER A 153 -2.95 6.24 2.65
CA SER A 153 -2.16 7.07 3.56
C SER A 153 -1.43 6.16 4.57
N HIS A 154 -0.55 6.72 5.41
CA HIS A 154 0.02 5.95 6.52
C HIS A 154 -1.04 5.41 7.48
N MET A 155 -2.09 6.20 7.75
CA MET A 155 -3.20 5.78 8.59
C MET A 155 -4.05 4.70 7.91
N GLY A 156 -4.29 4.82 6.60
CA GLY A 156 -4.94 3.78 5.80
C GLY A 156 -4.15 2.47 5.78
N LEU A 157 -2.83 2.55 5.66
CA LEU A 157 -1.92 1.41 5.75
C LEU A 157 -1.97 0.74 7.14
N GLY A 158 -1.99 1.55 8.21
CA GLY A 158 -2.20 1.06 9.57
C GLY A 158 -3.53 0.32 9.72
N LEU A 159 -4.62 0.90 9.21
CA LEU A 159 -5.94 0.25 9.24
C LEU A 159 -5.95 -1.07 8.44
N LEU A 160 -5.29 -1.10 7.28
CA LEU A 160 -5.14 -2.31 6.48
C LEU A 160 -4.35 -3.39 7.25
N ALA A 161 -3.23 -3.03 7.86
CA ALA A 161 -2.45 -3.93 8.69
C ALA A 161 -3.26 -4.46 9.89
N LYS A 162 -4.02 -3.60 10.58
CA LYS A 162 -4.94 -4.00 11.65
C LYS A 162 -5.96 -5.03 11.16
N ARG A 163 -6.59 -4.79 10.00
CA ARG A 163 -7.57 -5.71 9.43
C ARG A 163 -6.94 -7.04 9.02
N LEU A 164 -5.76 -7.02 8.39
CA LEU A 164 -5.04 -8.24 8.00
C LEU A 164 -4.60 -9.08 9.21
N LEU A 165 -4.08 -8.46 10.27
CA LEU A 165 -3.74 -9.16 11.51
C LEU A 165 -4.98 -9.81 12.15
N GLN A 166 -6.09 -9.09 12.18
CA GLN A 166 -7.34 -9.61 12.72
C GLN A 166 -7.92 -10.76 11.87
N TYR A 167 -7.78 -10.69 10.54
CA TYR A 167 -8.25 -11.72 9.62
C TYR A 167 -7.38 -12.97 9.64
N GLN A 168 -6.08 -12.81 9.39
CA GLN A 168 -5.14 -13.91 9.18
C GLN A 168 -4.70 -14.56 10.49
N LEU A 169 -4.46 -13.75 11.53
CA LEU A 169 -3.89 -14.23 12.79
C LEU A 169 -4.90 -14.21 13.94
N ARG A 170 -6.10 -13.64 13.73
CA ARG A 170 -7.09 -13.39 14.80
C ARG A 170 -6.51 -12.61 15.98
N ALA A 171 -5.45 -11.85 15.72
CA ALA A 171 -4.74 -11.07 16.73
C ALA A 171 -5.41 -9.69 16.86
N PRO A 172 -5.86 -9.28 18.06
CA PRO A 172 -6.32 -7.91 18.27
C PRO A 172 -5.14 -6.94 18.16
N SER A 173 -5.39 -5.76 17.61
CA SER A 173 -4.40 -4.68 17.52
C SER A 173 -5.12 -3.34 17.42
N THR A 174 -4.49 -2.29 17.94
CA THR A 174 -5.00 -0.92 17.80
C THR A 174 -4.48 -0.29 16.51
N LEU A 175 -5.18 0.74 16.03
CA LEU A 175 -4.73 1.51 14.87
C LEU A 175 -3.34 2.15 15.15
N ALA A 176 -3.15 2.72 16.33
CA ALA A 176 -1.86 3.29 16.74
C ALA A 176 -0.70 2.28 16.65
N ASN A 177 -0.90 1.05 17.16
CA ASN A 177 0.14 0.02 17.14
C ASN A 177 0.50 -0.40 15.70
N THR A 178 -0.52 -0.56 14.85
CA THR A 178 -0.32 -0.99 13.45
C THR A 178 0.26 0.11 12.57
N MET A 179 -0.08 1.38 12.82
CA MET A 179 0.63 2.51 12.23
C MET A 179 2.10 2.52 12.66
N ALA A 180 2.41 2.30 13.94
CA ALA A 180 3.79 2.23 14.41
C ALA A 180 4.59 1.10 13.73
N TYR A 181 3.98 -0.09 13.56
CA TYR A 181 4.63 -1.22 12.88
C TYR A 181 4.93 -0.97 11.40
N THR A 182 4.10 -0.17 10.72
CA THR A 182 4.23 0.10 9.28
C THR A 182 5.00 1.38 8.97
N TYR A 183 5.36 2.15 10.00
CA TYR A 183 5.98 3.47 9.85
C TYR A 183 7.31 3.44 9.11
N LYS A 184 8.18 2.46 9.41
CA LYS A 184 9.46 2.31 8.71
C LYS A 184 9.24 2.07 7.22
N GLN A 185 8.32 1.18 6.86
CA GLN A 185 8.04 0.84 5.47
C GLN A 185 7.36 1.99 4.74
N TRP A 186 6.50 2.74 5.43
CA TRP A 186 5.92 3.96 4.89
C TRP A 186 7.02 4.96 4.47
N ASN A 187 7.98 5.22 5.35
CA ASN A 187 9.11 6.10 5.06
C ASN A 187 10.01 5.53 3.95
N GLU A 188 10.19 4.20 3.90
CA GLU A 188 10.90 3.53 2.81
C GLU A 188 10.24 3.77 1.45
N ALA A 189 8.91 3.71 1.37
CA ALA A 189 8.18 4.01 0.13
C ALA A 189 8.41 5.45 -0.36
N ILE A 190 8.46 6.41 0.56
CA ILE A 190 8.73 7.82 0.24
C ILE A 190 10.18 7.97 -0.27
N ALA A 191 11.15 7.36 0.42
CA ALA A 191 12.55 7.38 0.00
C ALA A 191 12.76 6.69 -1.36
N MET A 192 12.06 5.57 -1.60
CA MET A 192 12.04 4.88 -2.90
C MET A 192 11.47 5.77 -4.01
N GLN A 193 10.38 6.50 -3.75
CA GLN A 193 9.81 7.43 -4.72
C GLN A 193 10.79 8.58 -5.03
N ALA A 194 11.42 9.18 -4.02
CA ALA A 194 12.46 10.19 -4.22
C ALA A 194 13.65 9.65 -5.02
N TRP A 195 14.05 8.40 -4.76
CA TRP A 195 15.10 7.72 -5.53
C TRP A 195 14.71 7.54 -7.00
N ILE A 196 13.48 7.07 -7.29
CA ILE A 196 12.98 6.93 -8.65
C ILE A 196 12.96 8.28 -9.37
N ARG A 197 12.50 9.34 -8.71
CA ARG A 197 12.53 10.70 -9.27
C ARG A 197 13.95 11.14 -9.64
N ARG A 198 14.93 10.83 -8.80
CA ARG A 198 16.32 11.26 -8.99
C ARG A 198 17.10 10.43 -10.02
N TYR A 199 16.85 9.12 -10.07
CA TYR A 199 17.66 8.16 -10.82
C TYR A 199 16.90 7.39 -11.91
N GLY A 200 15.59 7.62 -12.05
CA GLY A 200 14.71 7.01 -13.06
C GLY A 200 14.34 5.55 -12.80
N SER A 201 14.93 4.90 -11.81
CA SER A 201 14.63 3.51 -11.42
C SER A 201 15.05 3.25 -9.96
N LEU A 202 14.60 2.14 -9.38
CA LEU A 202 15.03 1.72 -8.04
C LEU A 202 16.45 1.14 -7.99
N LYS A 203 17.09 0.92 -9.14
CA LYS A 203 18.41 0.27 -9.21
C LYS A 203 19.42 0.98 -8.29
N GLY A 204 20.06 0.22 -7.41
CA GLY A 204 21.05 0.70 -6.44
C GLY A 204 20.46 1.21 -5.11
N PHE A 205 19.14 1.35 -4.98
CA PHE A 205 18.51 1.83 -3.75
C PHE A 205 18.82 0.92 -2.55
N SER A 206 18.76 -0.40 -2.74
CA SER A 206 19.04 -1.36 -1.67
C SER A 206 20.50 -1.35 -1.19
N ASP A 207 21.45 -1.14 -2.10
CA ASP A 207 22.86 -1.03 -1.74
C ASP A 207 23.10 0.31 -1.04
N TRP A 208 22.49 1.37 -1.56
CA TRP A 208 22.57 2.70 -0.95
C TRP A 208 22.03 2.71 0.49
N THR A 209 20.87 2.11 0.74
CA THR A 209 20.26 2.05 2.09
C THR A 209 21.07 1.26 3.12
N ARG A 210 21.97 0.39 2.67
CA ARG A 210 22.86 -0.42 3.52
C ARG A 210 24.29 0.11 3.60
N SER A 211 24.65 1.06 2.73
CA SER A 211 25.99 1.63 2.68
C SER A 211 26.17 2.65 3.82
N PRO A 212 27.20 2.50 4.68
CA PRO A 212 27.48 3.48 5.72
C PRO A 212 27.82 4.85 5.11
N ARG A 213 27.24 5.91 5.67
CA ARG A 213 27.39 7.31 5.25
C ARG A 213 27.40 8.23 6.45
N ILE A 214 28.01 9.40 6.30
CA ILE A 214 27.93 10.47 7.29
C ILE A 214 26.73 11.34 6.94
N PHE A 215 25.84 11.55 7.91
CA PHE A 215 24.68 12.42 7.77
C PHE A 215 24.85 13.65 8.65
N PRO A 216 25.12 14.83 8.07
CA PRO A 216 25.12 16.09 8.81
C PRO A 216 23.76 16.25 9.53
N GLY A 217 23.76 16.33 10.86
CA GLY A 217 22.54 16.59 11.65
C GLY A 217 22.00 15.42 12.50
N ILE A 218 22.53 14.19 12.40
CA ILE A 218 22.07 13.06 13.24
C ILE A 218 23.08 12.70 14.33
N ALA A 219 24.33 12.45 13.96
CA ALA A 219 25.40 12.14 14.89
C ALA A 219 26.71 12.70 14.30
N PRO A 220 27.44 13.57 15.02
CA PRO A 220 28.70 14.12 14.51
C PRO A 220 29.72 13.00 14.23
N GLY A 221 29.98 12.72 12.96
CA GLY A 221 31.11 11.89 12.51
C GLY A 221 30.94 10.36 12.57
N ALA A 222 29.86 9.82 13.13
CA ALA A 222 29.63 8.36 13.14
C ALA A 222 28.94 7.91 11.83
N PRO A 223 29.51 6.95 11.07
CA PRO A 223 28.87 6.44 9.87
C PRO A 223 27.62 5.63 10.25
N MET A 224 26.49 5.94 9.62
CA MET A 224 25.22 5.24 9.77
C MET A 224 24.70 4.83 8.39
N THR A 225 23.84 3.82 8.33
CA THR A 225 23.18 3.48 7.06
C THR A 225 21.85 4.23 6.94
N PRO A 226 21.43 4.67 5.73
CA PRO A 226 20.12 5.30 5.58
C PRO A 226 18.98 4.45 6.17
N GLY A 227 19.04 3.13 6.04
CA GLY A 227 18.04 2.22 6.59
C GLY A 227 17.92 2.19 8.12
N GLN A 228 18.95 2.63 8.86
CA GLN A 228 18.92 2.79 10.31
C GLN A 228 18.19 4.07 10.74
N ILE A 229 18.37 5.15 9.98
CA ILE A 229 17.88 6.48 10.34
C ILE A 229 16.52 6.81 9.71
N MET A 230 16.12 6.10 8.65
CA MET A 230 14.91 6.39 7.86
C MET A 230 13.61 6.43 8.68
N ALA A 231 13.53 5.69 9.79
CA ALA A 231 12.38 5.78 10.68
C ALA A 231 12.34 7.13 11.42
N GLY A 232 13.46 7.65 11.92
CA GLY A 232 13.50 8.84 12.77
C GLY A 232 13.90 10.15 12.07
N ALA A 233 14.50 10.07 10.88
CA ALA A 233 15.11 11.21 10.19
C ALA A 233 14.91 11.11 8.66
N LEU A 234 13.66 10.92 8.23
CA LEU A 234 13.32 10.80 6.81
C LEU A 234 13.81 12.00 6.00
N GLU A 235 13.62 13.24 6.47
CA GLU A 235 14.07 14.44 5.76
C GLU A 235 15.57 14.40 5.43
N VAL A 236 16.40 14.00 6.38
CA VAL A 236 17.86 13.85 6.17
C VAL A 236 18.16 12.79 5.10
N VAL A 237 17.37 11.72 5.06
CA VAL A 237 17.48 10.69 4.02
C VAL A 237 17.05 11.24 2.66
N LEU A 238 15.96 12.01 2.59
CA LEU A 238 15.46 12.62 1.36
C LEU A 238 16.43 13.66 0.81
N ASP A 239 17.01 14.49 1.68
CA ASP A 239 18.03 15.45 1.31
C ASP A 239 19.28 14.76 0.73
N ALA A 240 19.70 13.65 1.34
CA ALA A 240 20.82 12.86 0.85
C ALA A 240 20.54 12.19 -0.51
N ILE A 241 19.27 11.92 -0.84
CA ILE A 241 18.87 11.36 -2.14
C ILE A 241 18.80 12.45 -3.20
N THR A 242 18.14 13.57 -2.88
CA THR A 242 17.83 14.64 -3.82
C THR A 242 19.01 15.59 -4.04
N GLY A 243 19.95 15.66 -3.09
CA GLY A 243 21.09 16.56 -3.11
C GLY A 243 20.78 17.96 -2.57
N THR A 244 19.66 18.14 -1.86
CA THR A 244 19.25 19.44 -1.28
C THR A 244 20.00 19.82 0.00
N ALA A 245 20.64 18.87 0.69
CA ALA A 245 21.55 19.19 1.79
C ALA A 245 23.01 19.20 1.32
N ALA A 246 23.41 20.29 0.66
CA ALA A 246 24.77 20.86 0.67
C ALA A 246 24.89 22.03 -0.34
N GLU A 247 24.35 23.20 0.03
CA GLU A 247 25.01 24.49 -0.17
C GLU A 247 25.01 25.24 1.17
#